data_AF-F7UJ48-F1
#
_entry.id   AF-F7UJ48-F1
#
_cell.length_a   1.000
_cell.length_b   1.000
_cell.length_c   1.000
_cell.angle_alpha   90.00
_cell.angle_beta   90.00
_cell.angle_gamma   90.00
#
_symmetry.space_group_name_H-M   'P 1'
#
loop_
_entity.id
_entity.type
_entity.pdbx_description
1 polymer ?
#
loop_
_entity_poly.entity_id
_entity_poly.type
_entity_poly.pdbx_seq_one_letter_code
_entity_poly.pdbx_strand_id
1 'polypeptide(L)'
;MMYFLDLFLLCLVVGLVGVASNPAPYFAALGLAVAAGVGCGILAGHGGSLVGLMLFLIYLGGMLVVFAYSAALAAEPFPESWGAGSVKAYVLVYLVGAGLAVWWFWSGCGGYWVVVDEFKEFFVTRGDIGGVSLMYSVGGGMLVVCAWVLLLCLFVVLELTRGLNRGALRAV
;
A
#
# COMPACT_ATOMS: atom_id res chain seq x y z
N MET A 1 3.94 21.73 -11.34
CA MET A 1 3.31 20.75 -10.42
C MET A 1 2.96 19.43 -11.12
N MET A 2 2.27 19.45 -12.27
CA MET A 2 1.80 18.23 -12.95
C MET A 2 2.90 17.18 -13.20
N TYR A 3 4.03 17.58 -13.80
CA TYR A 3 5.13 16.65 -14.09
C TYR A 3 5.73 15.95 -12.85
N PHE A 4 5.69 16.59 -11.67
CA PHE A 4 6.16 15.96 -10.43
C PHE A 4 5.21 14.88 -9.94
N LEU A 5 3.89 15.11 -10.02
CA LEU A 5 2.89 14.11 -9.66
C LEU A 5 2.88 12.95 -10.66
N ASP A 6 3.04 13.24 -11.96
CA ASP A 6 3.19 12.21 -13.00
C ASP A 6 4.41 11.33 -12.75
N LEU A 7 5.54 11.93 -12.35
CA LEU A 7 6.74 11.18 -11.98
C LEU A 7 6.51 10.30 -10.73
N PHE A 8 5.77 10.80 -9.74
CA PHE A 8 5.38 9.98 -8.59
C PHE A 8 4.45 8.83 -8.99
N LEU A 9 3.49 9.03 -9.88
CA LEU A 9 2.66 7.92 -10.37
C LEU A 9 3.47 6.87 -11.11
N LEU A 10 4.39 7.29 -11.99
CA LEU A 10 5.28 6.37 -12.68
C LEU A 10 6.11 5.57 -11.68
N CYS A 11 6.65 6.22 -10.65
CA CYS A 11 7.39 5.55 -9.59
C CYS A 11 6.50 4.59 -8.78
N LEU A 12 5.24 4.95 -8.53
CA LEU A 12 4.25 4.08 -7.89
C LEU A 12 3.95 2.85 -8.73
N VAL A 13 3.75 3.01 -10.05
CA VAL A 13 3.53 1.90 -10.98
C VAL A 13 4.74 0.97 -11.01
N VAL A 14 5.96 1.51 -11.12
CA VAL A 14 7.19 0.71 -11.10
C VAL A 14 7.33 -0.04 -9.77
N GLY A 15 7.04 0.61 -8.64
CA GLY A 15 7.03 -0.03 -7.32
C GLY A 15 6.05 -1.21 -7.23
N LEU A 16 4.83 -1.03 -7.74
CA LEU A 16 3.80 -2.08 -7.79
C LEU A 16 4.16 -3.22 -8.73
N VAL A 17 4.70 -2.92 -9.92
CA VAL A 17 5.22 -3.95 -10.85
C VAL A 17 6.30 -4.78 -10.17
N GLY A 18 7.16 -4.12 -9.41
CA GLY A 18 8.20 -4.74 -8.61
C GLY A 18 7.68 -5.77 -7.59
N VAL A 19 6.53 -5.49 -6.97
CA VAL A 19 5.86 -6.43 -6.05
C VAL A 19 5.12 -7.52 -6.82
N ALA A 20 4.40 -7.14 -7.88
CA ALA A 20 3.57 -8.05 -8.68
C ALA A 20 4.38 -9.10 -9.46
N SER A 21 5.67 -8.84 -9.72
CA SER A 21 6.58 -9.81 -10.34
C SER A 21 6.95 -10.99 -9.42
N ASN A 22 6.37 -11.07 -8.22
CA ASN A 22 6.61 -12.11 -7.22
C ASN A 22 8.11 -12.41 -6.97
N PRO A 23 8.95 -11.40 -6.67
CA PRO A 23 10.30 -11.68 -6.20
C PRO A 23 10.25 -12.24 -4.76
N ALA A 24 11.40 -12.67 -4.23
CA ALA A 24 11.49 -13.10 -2.85
C ALA A 24 10.94 -12.03 -1.86
N PRO A 25 10.29 -12.42 -0.74
CA PRO A 25 9.50 -11.52 0.11
C PRO A 25 10.23 -10.25 0.58
N TYR A 26 11.53 -10.32 0.87
CA TYR A 26 12.30 -9.15 1.30
C TYR A 26 12.53 -8.13 0.17
N PHE A 27 12.67 -8.56 -1.09
CA PHE A 27 12.70 -7.65 -2.24
C PHE A 27 11.32 -7.07 -2.53
N ALA A 28 10.27 -7.87 -2.38
CA ALA A 28 8.89 -7.40 -2.48
C ALA A 28 8.60 -6.32 -1.41
N ALA A 29 9.07 -6.50 -0.18
CA ALA A 29 8.94 -5.52 0.89
C ALA A 29 9.55 -4.16 0.51
N LEU A 30 10.72 -4.15 -0.13
CA LEU A 30 11.35 -2.90 -0.60
C LEU A 30 10.53 -2.21 -1.69
N GLY A 31 10.02 -2.96 -2.68
CA GLY A 31 9.15 -2.39 -3.73
C GLY A 31 7.85 -1.80 -3.16
N LEU A 32 7.27 -2.51 -2.20
CA LEU A 32 6.07 -2.11 -1.46
C LEU A 32 6.33 -0.87 -0.60
N ALA A 33 7.53 -0.75 -0.02
CA ALA A 33 7.93 0.41 0.74
C ALA A 33 8.03 1.67 -0.13
N VAL A 34 8.67 1.55 -1.30
CA VAL A 34 8.79 2.64 -2.27
C VAL A 34 7.40 3.04 -2.77
N ALA A 35 6.55 2.09 -3.14
CA ALA A 35 5.19 2.37 -3.59
C ALA A 35 4.36 3.11 -2.54
N ALA A 36 4.45 2.70 -1.26
CA ALA A 36 3.76 3.37 -0.16
C ALA A 36 4.29 4.78 0.08
N GLY A 37 5.61 4.98 0.14
CA GLY A 37 6.22 6.30 0.34
C GLY A 37 5.86 7.29 -0.77
N VAL A 38 5.91 6.83 -2.02
CA VAL A 38 5.52 7.62 -3.19
C VAL A 38 4.02 7.92 -3.19
N GLY A 39 3.18 6.94 -2.84
CA GLY A 39 1.73 7.12 -2.68
C GLY A 39 1.38 8.18 -1.62
N CYS A 40 2.15 8.24 -0.53
CA CYS A 40 2.02 9.29 0.47
C CYS A 40 2.34 10.67 -0.10
N GLY A 41 3.36 10.78 -0.97
CA GLY A 41 3.70 12.02 -1.68
C GLY A 41 2.59 12.49 -2.61
N ILE A 42 1.94 11.56 -3.32
CA ILE A 42 0.78 11.87 -4.18
C ILE A 42 -0.40 12.38 -3.35
N LEU A 43 -0.72 11.71 -2.24
CA LEU A 43 -1.81 12.12 -1.33
C LEU A 43 -1.52 13.49 -0.71
N ALA A 44 -0.29 13.74 -0.28
CA ALA A 44 0.13 15.04 0.24
C ALA A 44 -0.01 16.15 -0.81
N GLY A 45 0.31 15.86 -2.07
CA GLY A 45 0.17 16.78 -3.21
C GLY A 45 -1.29 17.11 -3.58
N HIS A 46 -2.26 16.27 -3.19
CA HIS A 46 -3.70 16.47 -3.47
C HIS A 46 -4.49 17.03 -2.28
N GLY A 47 -3.83 17.57 -1.26
CA GLY A 47 -4.56 18.07 -0.10
C GLY A 47 -4.80 17.01 0.99
N GLY A 48 -4.34 15.77 0.80
CA GLY A 48 -4.64 14.59 1.63
C GLY A 48 -3.57 14.22 2.67
N SER A 49 -2.96 15.19 3.35
CA SER A 49 -1.75 14.94 4.17
C SER A 49 -1.98 13.98 5.34
N LEU A 50 -3.15 14.04 5.97
CA LEU A 50 -3.44 13.21 7.13
C LEU A 50 -3.65 11.74 6.72
N VAL A 51 -4.36 11.52 5.61
CA VAL A 51 -4.54 10.18 5.03
C VAL A 51 -3.20 9.63 4.55
N GLY A 52 -2.35 10.47 3.93
CA GLY A 52 -0.99 10.09 3.57
C GLY A 52 -0.14 9.67 4.77
N LEU A 53 -0.19 10.42 5.88
CA LEU A 53 0.51 10.05 7.11
C LEU A 53 -0.02 8.76 7.73
N MET A 54 -1.33 8.51 7.72
CA MET A 54 -1.89 7.24 8.18
C MET A 54 -1.41 6.06 7.32
N LEU A 55 -1.35 6.23 5.99
CA LEU A 55 -0.81 5.22 5.08
C LEU A 55 0.65 4.95 5.43
N PHE A 56 1.47 6.00 5.58
CA PHE A 56 2.86 5.86 5.99
C PHE A 56 3.00 5.09 7.31
N LEU A 57 2.29 5.49 8.36
CA LEU A 57 2.44 4.89 9.68
C LEU A 57 1.91 3.44 9.76
N ILE A 58 0.72 3.18 9.22
CA ILE A 58 0.08 1.87 9.34
C ILE A 58 0.71 0.88 8.37
N TYR A 59 1.00 1.31 7.14
CA TYR A 59 1.53 0.44 6.09
C TYR A 59 3.03 0.23 6.23
N LEU A 60 3.84 1.30 6.21
CA LEU A 60 5.30 1.17 6.38
C LEU A 60 5.70 0.84 7.81
N GLY A 61 5.10 1.50 8.80
CA GLY A 61 5.45 1.30 10.21
C GLY A 61 4.87 0.02 10.81
N GLY A 62 3.63 -0.33 10.47
CA GLY A 62 2.94 -1.50 11.02
C GLY A 62 3.15 -2.75 10.17
N MET A 63 2.47 -2.82 9.04
CA MET A 63 2.37 -4.07 8.26
C MET A 63 3.69 -4.48 7.62
N LEU A 64 4.47 -3.53 7.10
CA LEU A 64 5.74 -3.84 6.44
C LEU A 64 6.77 -4.37 7.43
N VAL A 65 6.82 -3.86 8.66
CA VAL A 65 7.73 -4.37 9.71
C VAL A 65 7.40 -5.81 10.07
N VAL A 66 6.12 -6.14 10.28
CA VAL A 66 5.69 -7.52 10.57
C VAL A 66 5.95 -8.44 9.36
N PHE A 67 5.74 -7.94 8.15
CA PHE A 67 6.02 -8.65 6.91
C PHE A 67 7.53 -8.94 6.75
N ALA A 68 8.39 -7.94 6.97
CA ALA A 68 9.83 -8.09 6.92
C ALA A 68 10.35 -9.06 7.99
N TYR A 69 9.80 -9.02 9.20
CA TYR A 69 10.12 -9.98 10.26
C TYR A 69 9.76 -11.41 9.86
N SER A 70 8.56 -11.61 9.32
CA SER A 70 8.10 -12.93 8.85
C SER A 70 8.91 -13.43 7.64
N ALA A 71 9.27 -12.52 6.72
CA ALA A 71 10.14 -12.81 5.59
C ALA A 71 11.55 -13.22 6.03
N ALA A 72 12.09 -12.60 7.09
CA ALA A 72 13.38 -12.97 7.66
C ALA A 72 13.34 -14.37 8.31
N LEU A 73 12.22 -14.74 8.94
CA LEU A 73 12.01 -16.09 9.50
C LEU A 73 11.85 -17.17 8.42
N ALA A 74 11.29 -16.81 7.25
CA ALA A 74 11.09 -17.70 6.12
C ALA A 74 12.20 -17.61 5.05
N ALA A 75 13.36 -17.04 5.39
CA ALA A 75 14.42 -16.78 4.42
C ALA A 75 15.04 -18.09 3.90
N GLU A 76 14.83 -18.37 2.62
CA GLU A 76 15.47 -19.48 1.90
C GLU A 76 16.93 -19.15 1.53
N PRO A 77 17.84 -20.16 1.47
CA PRO A 77 19.26 -19.93 1.19
C PRO A 77 19.57 -19.43 -0.23
N PHE A 78 18.67 -19.67 -1.20
CA PHE A 78 18.81 -19.20 -2.58
C PHE A 78 17.58 -18.39 -3.01
N PRO A 79 17.49 -17.15 -2.55
CA PRO A 79 16.29 -16.38 -2.79
C PRO A 79 16.21 -15.87 -4.24
N GLU A 80 15.01 -15.94 -4.83
CA GLU A 80 14.75 -15.38 -6.16
C GLU A 80 14.89 -13.85 -6.14
N SER A 81 16.00 -13.36 -6.68
CA SER A 81 16.22 -11.94 -6.87
C SER A 81 15.49 -11.40 -8.10
N TRP A 82 15.34 -10.07 -8.18
CA TRP A 82 14.96 -9.39 -9.44
C TRP A 82 15.87 -9.75 -10.63
N GLY A 83 17.06 -10.30 -10.37
CA GLY A 83 17.99 -10.80 -11.38
C GLY A 83 17.57 -12.12 -12.04
N ALA A 84 16.66 -12.88 -11.43
CA ALA A 84 16.23 -14.19 -11.89
C ALA A 84 15.47 -14.10 -13.23
N GLY A 85 15.70 -15.07 -14.12
CA GLY A 85 15.10 -15.08 -15.45
C GLY A 85 13.57 -15.09 -15.44
N SER A 86 12.97 -15.83 -14.49
CA SER A 86 11.52 -15.89 -14.25
C SER A 86 10.95 -14.52 -13.89
N VAL A 87 11.51 -13.87 -12.86
CA VAL A 87 11.07 -12.57 -12.36
C VAL A 87 11.25 -11.48 -13.42
N LYS A 88 12.37 -11.48 -14.16
CA LYS A 88 12.60 -10.56 -15.27
C LYS A 88 11.53 -10.67 -16.36
N ALA A 89 11.11 -11.88 -16.71
CA ALA A 89 10.06 -12.09 -17.69
C ALA A 89 8.74 -11.48 -17.21
N TYR A 90 8.37 -11.69 -15.94
CA TYR A 90 7.17 -11.07 -15.35
C TYR A 90 7.24 -9.55 -15.35
N VAL A 91 8.37 -8.96 -14.93
CA VAL A 91 8.57 -7.51 -14.96
C VAL A 91 8.38 -6.96 -16.37
N LEU A 92 8.96 -7.61 -17.38
CA LEU A 92 8.88 -7.17 -18.77
C LEU A 92 7.43 -7.23 -19.29
N VAL A 93 6.70 -8.31 -18.99
CA VAL A 93 5.28 -8.44 -19.35
C VAL A 93 4.43 -7.36 -18.68
N TYR A 94 4.62 -7.11 -17.38
CA TYR A 94 3.87 -6.08 -16.68
C TYR A 94 4.21 -4.66 -17.16
N LEU A 95 5.48 -4.36 -17.46
CA LEU A 95 5.87 -3.06 -18.01
C LEU A 95 5.30 -2.84 -19.41
N VAL A 96 5.32 -3.85 -20.28
CA VAL A 96 4.71 -3.77 -21.62
C VAL A 96 3.20 -3.60 -21.50
N GLY A 97 2.55 -4.36 -20.62
CA GLY A 97 1.11 -4.24 -20.35
C GLY A 97 0.73 -2.85 -19.85
N ALA A 98 1.49 -2.30 -18.89
CA ALA A 98 1.28 -0.95 -18.38
C ALA A 98 1.52 0.12 -19.47
N GLY A 99 2.56 -0.03 -20.29
CA GLY A 99 2.85 0.87 -21.40
C GLY A 99 1.75 0.87 -22.47
N LEU A 100 1.23 -0.31 -22.84
CA LEU A 100 0.11 -0.45 -23.76
C LEU A 100 -1.17 0.17 -23.19
N ALA A 101 -1.43 -0.02 -21.89
CA ALA A 101 -2.56 0.61 -21.23
C ALA A 101 -2.45 2.13 -21.28
N VAL A 102 -1.30 2.70 -20.90
CA VAL A 102 -1.05 4.15 -20.99
C VAL A 102 -1.24 4.64 -22.41
N TRP A 103 -0.70 3.96 -23.41
CA TRP A 103 -0.87 4.31 -24.82
C TRP A 103 -2.34 4.31 -25.26
N TRP A 104 -3.11 3.30 -24.85
CA TRP A 104 -4.53 3.18 -25.17
C TRP A 104 -5.35 4.30 -24.53
N PHE A 105 -5.05 4.64 -23.28
CA PHE A 105 -5.74 5.71 -22.53
C PHE A 105 -5.25 7.12 -22.89
N TRP A 106 -4.09 7.25 -23.55
CA TRP A 106 -3.48 8.53 -23.93
C TRP A 106 -4.39 9.39 -24.80
N SER A 107 -5.23 8.78 -25.64
CA SER A 107 -6.12 9.51 -26.57
C SER A 107 -7.42 10.03 -25.93
N GLY A 108 -7.78 9.56 -24.72
CA GLY A 108 -9.08 9.84 -24.09
C GLY A 108 -9.02 10.57 -22.75
N CYS A 109 -7.86 10.67 -22.10
CA CYS A 109 -7.73 11.15 -20.71
C CYS A 109 -7.02 12.51 -20.57
N GLY A 110 -7.22 13.44 -21.51
CA GLY A 110 -6.55 14.75 -21.52
C GLY A 110 -7.05 15.80 -20.52
N GLY A 111 -7.63 15.44 -19.37
CA GLY A 111 -8.29 16.47 -18.53
C GLY A 111 -8.63 16.16 -17.08
N TYR A 112 -8.07 15.13 -16.44
CA TYR A 112 -8.49 14.72 -15.08
C TYR A 112 -7.43 14.95 -13.98
N TRP A 113 -6.54 15.92 -14.17
CA TRP A 113 -5.52 16.30 -13.17
C TRP A 113 -5.75 17.71 -12.63
N VAL A 114 -7.02 18.07 -12.40
CA VAL A 114 -7.32 19.29 -11.63
C VAL A 114 -7.03 18.96 -10.16
N VAL A 115 -5.96 19.57 -9.64
CA VAL A 115 -5.64 19.56 -8.22
C VAL A 115 -6.84 20.18 -7.50
N VAL A 116 -7.63 19.34 -6.82
CA VAL A 116 -8.86 19.72 -6.10
C VAL A 116 -8.61 20.83 -5.06
N ASP A 117 -7.35 21.03 -4.68
CA ASP A 117 -6.92 22.04 -3.70
C ASP A 117 -7.04 23.49 -4.21
N GLU A 118 -7.07 23.76 -5.52
CA GLU A 118 -7.18 25.14 -6.03
C GLU A 118 -8.56 25.79 -5.77
N PHE A 119 -9.59 25.01 -5.42
CA PHE A 119 -10.92 25.55 -5.06
C PHE A 119 -11.08 25.79 -3.55
N LYS A 120 -10.06 25.51 -2.74
CA LYS A 120 -10.18 25.41 -1.28
C LYS A 120 -9.67 26.62 -0.50
N GLU A 121 -9.33 27.72 -1.19
CA GLU A 121 -8.78 28.93 -0.57
C GLU A 121 -9.69 29.61 0.48
N PHE A 122 -10.94 29.17 0.63
CA PHE A 122 -11.91 29.75 1.58
C PHE A 122 -12.21 28.90 2.83
N PHE A 123 -11.60 27.73 3.02
CA PHE A 123 -11.84 26.89 4.20
C PHE A 123 -10.67 26.92 5.18
N VAL A 124 -10.90 27.44 6.40
CA VAL A 124 -9.94 27.47 7.51
C VAL A 124 -9.53 26.06 7.97
N THR A 125 -10.38 25.05 7.73
CA THR A 125 -10.13 23.66 8.11
C THR A 125 -9.99 22.77 6.89
N ARG A 126 -8.85 22.08 6.80
CA ARG A 126 -8.60 21.05 5.77
C ARG A 126 -9.62 19.91 5.91
N GLY A 127 -10.24 19.52 4.80
CA GLY A 127 -11.30 18.51 4.76
C GLY A 127 -10.94 17.19 5.45
N ASP A 128 -9.68 16.75 5.36
CA ASP A 128 -9.17 15.56 6.05
C ASP A 128 -9.40 15.59 7.57
N ILE A 129 -9.11 16.73 8.22
CA ILE A 129 -9.20 16.87 9.68
C ILE A 129 -10.67 16.92 10.11
N GLY A 130 -11.52 17.60 9.31
CA GLY A 130 -12.97 17.60 9.50
C GLY A 130 -13.59 16.22 9.30
N GLY A 131 -13.06 15.40 8.38
CA GLY A 131 -13.49 14.02 8.19
C GLY A 131 -13.27 13.17 9.44
N VAL A 132 -12.10 13.29 10.07
CA VAL A 132 -11.79 12.54 11.32
C VAL A 132 -12.74 12.92 12.46
N SER A 133 -13.06 14.20 12.63
CA SER A 133 -13.98 14.61 13.70
C SER A 133 -15.39 14.05 13.48
N LEU A 134 -15.83 13.92 12.23
CA LEU A 134 -17.10 13.28 11.88
C LEU A 134 -17.11 11.77 12.15
N MET A 135 -15.97 11.09 12.05
CA MET A 135 -15.86 9.67 12.42
C MET A 135 -16.17 9.44 13.90
N TYR A 136 -15.74 10.35 14.78
CA TYR A 136 -16.00 10.24 16.22
C TYR A 136 -17.39 10.74 16.64
N SER A 137 -18.07 11.56 15.83
CA SER A 137 -19.43 12.03 16.13
C SER A 137 -20.49 11.10 15.53
N VAL A 138 -20.76 11.23 14.23
CA VAL A 138 -21.80 10.47 13.53
C VAL A 138 -21.32 9.05 13.19
N GLY A 139 -20.02 8.86 12.98
CA GLY A 139 -19.41 7.58 12.62
C GLY A 139 -19.20 6.59 13.78
N GLY A 140 -19.60 6.92 15.01
CA GLY A 140 -19.29 6.11 16.20
C GLY A 140 -19.74 4.65 16.10
N GLY A 141 -20.90 4.38 15.49
CA GLY A 141 -21.37 3.02 15.27
C GLY A 141 -20.43 2.18 14.41
N MET A 142 -19.87 2.76 13.33
CA MET A 142 -18.87 2.08 12.50
C MET A 142 -17.57 1.82 13.26
N LEU A 143 -17.15 2.74 14.14
CA LEU A 143 -15.95 2.56 14.97
C LEU A 143 -16.10 1.36 15.92
N VAL A 144 -17.28 1.18 16.53
CA VAL A 144 -17.55 0.03 17.41
C VAL A 144 -17.47 -1.29 16.63
N VAL A 145 -18.04 -1.34 15.42
CA VAL A 145 -17.95 -2.53 14.56
C VAL A 145 -16.50 -2.82 14.16
N CYS A 146 -15.73 -1.80 13.76
CA CYS A 146 -14.31 -1.96 13.44
C CYS A 146 -13.50 -2.48 14.63
N ALA A 147 -13.70 -1.92 15.83
CA ALA A 147 -13.04 -2.38 17.05
C ALA A 147 -13.40 -3.83 17.38
N TRP A 148 -14.67 -4.21 17.21
CA TRP A 148 -15.12 -5.58 17.44
C TRP A 148 -14.47 -6.57 16.46
N VAL A 149 -14.41 -6.24 15.17
CA VAL A 149 -13.75 -7.08 14.15
C VAL A 149 -12.25 -7.23 14.43
N LEU A 150 -11.56 -6.16 14.82
CA LEU A 150 -10.14 -6.23 15.19
C LEU A 150 -9.91 -7.10 16.43
N LEU A 151 -10.80 -7.03 17.42
CA LEU A 151 -10.74 -7.86 18.63
C LEU A 151 -10.98 -9.34 18.28
N LEU A 152 -11.96 -9.65 17.44
CA LEU A 152 -12.17 -11.01 16.93
C LEU A 152 -10.97 -11.52 16.14
N CYS A 153 -10.37 -10.69 15.28
CA CYS A 153 -9.16 -11.03 14.54
C CYS A 153 -8.00 -11.38 15.50
N LEU A 154 -7.82 -10.60 16.58
CA LEU A 154 -6.83 -10.90 17.62
C LEU A 154 -7.06 -12.28 18.23
N PHE A 155 -8.30 -12.63 18.60
CA PHE A 155 -8.60 -13.96 19.14
C PHE A 155 -8.32 -15.07 18.12
N VAL A 156 -8.67 -14.87 16.85
CA VAL A 156 -8.36 -15.83 15.77
C VAL A 156 -6.85 -16.05 15.67
N VAL A 157 -6.05 -14.99 15.63
CA VAL A 157 -4.59 -15.09 15.57
C VAL A 157 -4.01 -15.77 16.83
N LEU A 158 -4.55 -15.48 18.01
CA LEU A 158 -4.12 -16.14 19.25
C LEU A 158 -4.44 -17.63 19.26
N GLU A 159 -5.62 -18.05 18.80
CA GLU A 159 -5.96 -19.48 18.71
C GLU A 159 -5.14 -20.20 17.64
N LEU A 160 -4.91 -19.57 16.47
CA LEU A 160 -4.05 -20.12 15.41
C LEU A 160 -2.61 -20.33 15.91
N THR A 161 -2.05 -19.37 16.65
CA THR A 161 -0.68 -19.47 17.19
C THR A 161 -0.58 -20.39 18.42
N ARG A 162 -1.65 -20.54 19.20
CA ARG A 162 -1.74 -21.53 20.31
C ARG A 162 -1.70 -22.98 19.83
N GLY A 163 -2.12 -23.24 18.59
CA GLY A 163 -2.12 -24.56 17.95
C GLY A 163 -0.75 -25.26 17.92
N LEU A 164 0.36 -24.53 18.07
CA LEU A 164 1.70 -25.13 18.18
C LEU A 164 1.87 -26.03 19.42
N ASN A 165 1.11 -25.78 20.51
CA ASN A 165 1.22 -26.54 21.76
C ASN A 165 0.16 -27.64 21.95
N ARG A 166 -0.98 -27.61 21.25
CA ARG A 166 -2.02 -28.67 21.26
C ARG A 166 -2.80 -28.71 19.93
N GLY A 167 -2.62 -29.75 19.11
CA GLY A 167 -3.40 -30.01 17.89
C GLY A 167 -2.62 -30.73 16.77
N ALA A 168 -3.34 -31.20 15.74
CA ALA A 168 -2.82 -31.97 14.59
C ALA A 168 -1.92 -31.17 13.62
N LEU A 169 -1.69 -29.87 13.89
CA LEU A 169 -0.81 -28.97 13.14
C LEU A 169 0.63 -28.95 13.69
N ARG A 170 1.07 -30.02 14.38
CA ARG A 170 2.51 -30.34 14.43
C ARG A 170 2.95 -30.77 13.04
N ALA A 171 3.20 -29.80 12.16
CA ALA A 171 4.20 -30.01 11.14
C ALA A 171 5.56 -30.04 11.85
N VAL A 172 6.22 -31.20 11.71
CA VAL A 172 7.63 -31.52 11.98
C VAL A 172 8.55 -30.32 12.24
#